data_AF-A0AA39JDU5-F1
#
_entry.id   AF-A0AA39JDU5-F1
#
_cell.length_a   1.000
_cell.length_b   1.000
_cell.length_c   1.000
_cell.angle_alpha   90.00
_cell.angle_beta   90.00
_cell.angle_gamma   90.00
#
_symmetry.space_group_name_H-M   'P 1'
#
loop_
_entity.id
_entity.type
_entity.pdbx_description
1 polymer ?
#
loop_
_entity_poly.entity_id
_entity_poly.type
_entity_poly.pdbx_seq_one_letter_code
_entity_poly.pdbx_strand_id
1 'polypeptide(L)'
;MNVATRDGECSQGAVPSYYIDVADRTDVSAAFDFSRRTGVPVVIKNTGHDYMGRSSGPGTLGIWTHHLKSISYEKTFVPQGCEATADPVPAVTFGSGAQFSDLLAFANENNLTIPGGSDATVGVGGGYLQSGGHSPLSNIFGLAVDRVLEFEIVVPTGDLLIANECQNPDFFFALRGRGRNVRCRHEGDNVGAT
;
A
#
# COMPACT_ATOMS: atom_id res chain seq x y z
N MET A 1 8.97 28.56 2.28
CA MET A 1 9.70 27.49 3.00
C MET A 1 10.58 28.17 4.04
N ASN A 2 10.20 28.11 5.32
CA ASN A 2 11.08 28.57 6.39
C ASN A 2 12.04 27.43 6.71
N VAL A 3 13.32 27.66 6.38
CA VAL A 3 14.43 26.79 6.75
C VAL A 3 14.61 26.91 8.26
N ALA A 4 14.56 25.77 8.96
CA ALA A 4 14.81 25.72 10.40
C ALA A 4 16.18 26.34 10.72
N THR A 5 16.18 27.34 11.60
CA THR A 5 17.41 27.94 12.11
C THR A 5 18.14 26.96 13.03
N ARG A 6 19.46 27.09 13.09
CA ARG A 6 20.37 26.20 13.83
C ARG A 6 20.14 26.20 15.37
N ASP A 7 19.30 27.11 15.85
CA ASP A 7 18.89 27.32 17.25
C ASP A 7 17.42 26.94 17.53
N GLY A 8 16.74 26.24 16.61
CA GLY A 8 15.35 25.83 16.79
C GLY A 8 15.19 24.65 17.75
N GLU A 9 14.19 24.71 18.64
CA GLU A 9 13.80 23.55 19.46
C GLU A 9 13.36 22.38 18.57
N CYS A 10 14.02 21.23 18.74
CA CYS A 10 13.60 19.99 18.11
C CYS A 10 12.28 19.55 18.73
N SER A 11 11.20 19.59 17.94
CA SER A 11 9.87 19.14 18.34
C SER A 11 9.36 18.08 17.37
N GLN A 12 8.43 17.25 17.85
CA GLN A 12 7.87 16.16 17.06
C GLN A 12 7.19 16.65 15.77
N GLY A 13 6.55 17.81 15.79
CA GLY A 13 5.84 18.34 14.62
C GLY A 13 4.78 17.38 14.09
N ALA A 14 4.78 17.14 12.77
CA ALA A 14 3.77 16.34 12.10
C ALA A 14 4.09 14.83 12.04
N VAL A 15 5.18 14.35 12.68
CA VAL A 15 5.53 12.92 12.66
C VAL A 15 4.89 12.14 13.81
N PRO A 16 4.40 10.91 13.57
CA PRO A 16 3.95 9.99 14.60
C PRO A 16 4.92 9.89 15.77
N SER A 17 4.41 9.89 17.01
CA SER A 17 5.25 9.76 18.22
C SER A 17 5.83 8.36 18.35
N TYR A 18 5.12 7.35 17.83
CA TYR A 18 5.53 5.95 17.86
C TYR A 18 5.27 5.30 16.51
N TYR A 19 6.05 4.28 16.21
CA TYR A 19 5.88 3.45 15.03
C TYR A 19 5.86 1.98 15.43
N ILE A 20 4.98 1.22 14.78
CA ILE A 20 5.05 -0.24 14.71
C ILE A 20 5.85 -0.54 13.44
N ASP A 21 7.01 -1.15 13.61
CA ASP A 21 7.76 -1.75 12.51
C ASP A 21 7.11 -3.10 12.20
N VAL A 22 6.32 -3.14 11.11
CA VAL A 22 5.45 -4.27 10.79
C VAL A 22 6.29 -5.44 10.29
N ALA A 23 6.24 -6.55 11.03
CA ALA A 23 6.85 -7.82 10.62
C ALA A 23 5.89 -8.63 9.75
N ASP A 24 4.61 -8.64 10.09
CA ASP A 24 3.57 -9.30 9.30
C ASP A 24 2.17 -8.68 9.51
N ARG A 25 1.18 -9.22 8.81
CA ARG A 25 -0.22 -8.76 8.84
C ARG A 25 -0.84 -8.72 10.25
N THR A 26 -0.39 -9.55 11.20
CA THR A 26 -0.92 -9.58 12.56
C THR A 26 -0.59 -8.31 13.36
N ASP A 27 0.55 -7.67 13.08
CA ASP A 27 0.91 -6.39 13.69
C ASP A 27 -0.04 -5.27 13.23
N VAL A 28 -0.48 -5.32 11.97
CA VAL A 28 -1.45 -4.35 11.42
C VAL A 28 -2.82 -4.53 12.07
N SER A 29 -3.27 -5.78 12.23
CA SER A 29 -4.51 -6.09 12.96
C SER A 29 -4.45 -5.61 14.41
N ALA A 30 -3.31 -5.82 15.09
CA ALA A 30 -3.08 -5.35 16.46
C ALA A 30 -3.07 -3.81 16.54
N ALA A 31 -2.53 -3.13 15.55
CA ALA A 31 -2.52 -1.67 15.47
C ALA A 31 -3.94 -1.09 15.33
N PHE A 32 -4.79 -1.69 14.48
CA PHE A 32 -6.19 -1.28 14.36
C PHE A 32 -6.99 -1.56 15.64
N ASP A 33 -6.78 -2.71 16.28
CA ASP A 33 -7.40 -3.01 17.56
C ASP A 33 -6.96 -2.04 18.67
N PHE A 34 -5.67 -1.70 18.72
CA PHE A 34 -5.14 -0.67 19.62
C PHE A 34 -5.82 0.69 19.36
N SER A 35 -5.90 1.11 18.10
CA SER A 35 -6.54 2.37 17.71
C SER A 35 -8.01 2.41 18.16
N ARG A 36 -8.76 1.34 17.91
CA ARG A 36 -10.16 1.19 18.32
C ARG A 36 -10.34 1.24 19.84
N ARG A 37 -9.45 0.61 20.61
CA ARG A 37 -9.53 0.57 22.09
C ARG A 37 -9.11 1.87 22.77
N THR A 38 -8.18 2.61 22.17
CA THR A 38 -7.55 3.79 22.81
C THR A 38 -8.02 5.12 22.23
N GLY A 39 -8.62 5.11 21.04
CA GLY A 39 -8.94 6.32 20.28
C GLY A 39 -7.72 6.99 19.63
N VAL A 40 -6.51 6.42 19.74
CA VAL A 40 -5.32 6.96 19.07
C VAL A 40 -5.43 6.71 17.56
N PRO A 41 -5.43 7.76 16.71
CA PRO A 41 -5.51 7.60 15.27
C PRO A 41 -4.25 6.94 14.71
N VAL A 42 -4.39 6.19 13.61
CA VAL A 42 -3.27 5.55 12.92
C VAL A 42 -2.93 6.28 11.63
N VAL A 43 -1.65 6.24 11.24
CA VAL A 43 -1.21 6.62 9.89
C VAL A 43 -0.34 5.53 9.32
N ILE A 44 -0.50 5.27 8.03
CA ILE A 44 0.26 4.23 7.34
C ILE A 44 1.45 4.87 6.63
N LYS A 45 2.66 4.39 6.93
CA LYS A 45 3.90 4.85 6.30
C LYS A 45 4.56 3.68 5.56
N ASN A 46 4.85 3.91 4.29
CA ASN A 46 5.77 3.08 3.53
C ASN A 46 7.15 3.78 3.51
N THR A 47 7.50 4.42 2.39
CA THR A 47 8.80 5.10 2.22
C THR A 47 8.80 6.56 2.69
N GLY A 48 7.63 7.19 2.79
CA GLY A 48 7.51 8.61 3.09
C GLY A 48 7.55 9.55 1.89
N HIS A 49 7.50 9.01 0.65
CA HIS A 49 7.42 9.77 -0.61
C HIS A 49 6.12 10.57 -0.83
N ASP A 50 5.26 10.69 0.19
CA ASP A 50 3.99 11.39 0.05
C ASP A 50 4.19 12.91 0.13
N TYR A 51 4.07 13.59 -1.01
CA TYR A 51 4.21 15.05 -1.09
C TYR A 51 3.11 15.83 -0.35
N MET A 52 2.00 15.18 -0.02
CA MET A 52 0.86 15.80 0.69
C MET A 52 0.89 15.51 2.20
N GLY A 53 1.92 14.85 2.72
CA GLY A 53 2.05 14.51 4.13
C GLY A 53 1.13 13.39 4.62
N ARG A 54 0.42 12.68 3.74
CA ARG A 54 -0.59 11.64 4.07
C ARG A 54 -0.01 10.37 4.72
N SER A 55 1.30 10.31 4.92
CA SER A 55 1.99 9.20 5.61
C SER A 55 2.51 9.61 7.00
N SER A 56 1.96 10.70 7.54
CA SER A 56 2.40 11.33 8.78
C SER A 56 1.22 12.06 9.41
N GLY A 57 1.21 12.17 10.74
CA GLY A 57 0.24 13.01 11.44
C GLY A 57 0.63 13.19 12.92
N PRO A 58 0.41 14.38 13.50
CA PRO A 58 0.67 14.61 14.92
C PRO A 58 -0.26 13.76 15.79
N GLY A 59 0.28 13.19 16.89
CA GLY A 59 -0.51 12.40 17.84
C GLY A 59 -1.02 11.06 17.30
N THR A 60 -0.43 10.57 16.20
CA THR A 60 -0.82 9.30 15.59
C THR A 60 0.16 8.17 15.93
N LEU A 61 -0.32 6.94 15.83
CA LEU A 61 0.50 5.74 15.77
C LEU A 61 0.86 5.43 14.31
N GLY A 62 2.14 5.38 14.00
CA GLY A 62 2.62 5.04 12.67
C GLY A 62 2.65 3.53 12.45
N ILE A 63 1.94 3.03 11.45
CA ILE A 63 2.08 1.66 10.95
C ILE A 63 3.12 1.69 9.83
N TRP A 64 4.32 1.19 10.09
CA TRP A 64 5.45 1.27 9.16
C TRP A 64 5.65 -0.04 8.42
N THR A 65 5.34 -0.04 7.12
CA THR A 65 5.33 -1.26 6.29
C THR A 65 6.62 -1.49 5.51
N HIS A 66 7.65 -0.68 5.75
CA HIS A 66 8.83 -0.60 4.89
C HIS A 66 9.61 -1.92 4.79
N HIS A 67 9.66 -2.71 5.87
CA HIS A 67 10.42 -3.96 5.90
C HIS A 67 9.67 -5.18 5.31
N LEU A 68 8.43 -5.01 4.85
CA LEU A 68 7.70 -6.04 4.09
C LEU A 68 8.24 -6.10 2.65
N LYS A 69 9.41 -6.71 2.49
CA LYS A 69 10.24 -6.71 1.27
C LYS A 69 10.20 -8.02 0.47
N SER A 70 9.35 -8.98 0.81
CA SER A 70 9.25 -10.25 0.08
C SER A 70 8.92 -10.00 -1.39
N ILE A 71 9.56 -10.72 -2.31
CA ILE A 71 9.25 -10.70 -3.75
C ILE A 71 9.34 -12.14 -4.27
N SER A 72 8.32 -12.60 -4.98
CA SER A 72 8.26 -13.91 -5.64
C SER A 72 7.69 -13.79 -7.04
N TYR A 73 7.98 -14.78 -7.88
CA TYR A 73 7.48 -14.87 -9.25
C TYR A 73 6.83 -16.22 -9.50
N GLU A 74 5.63 -16.18 -10.07
CA GLU A 74 4.86 -17.37 -10.45
C GLU A 74 4.45 -17.24 -11.92
N LYS A 75 4.72 -18.28 -12.72
CA LYS A 75 4.42 -18.27 -14.16
C LYS A 75 2.94 -18.49 -14.48
N THR A 76 2.22 -19.09 -13.54
CA THR A 76 0.85 -19.58 -13.70
C THR A 76 0.02 -19.19 -12.48
N PHE A 77 0.14 -17.94 -12.06
CA PHE A 77 -0.62 -17.38 -10.96
C PHE A 77 -2.09 -17.26 -11.35
N VAL A 78 -2.98 -17.59 -10.42
CA VAL A 78 -4.43 -17.38 -10.53
C VAL A 78 -4.85 -16.68 -9.24
N PRO A 79 -5.54 -15.52 -9.30
CA PRO A 79 -6.06 -14.88 -8.10
C PRO A 79 -6.97 -15.83 -7.31
N GLN A 80 -6.89 -15.75 -5.99
CA GLN A 80 -7.62 -16.65 -5.11
C GLN A 80 -9.14 -16.54 -5.34
N GLY A 81 -9.80 -17.67 -5.57
CA GLY A 81 -11.24 -17.71 -5.83
C GLY A 81 -11.64 -17.37 -7.28
N CYS A 82 -10.68 -17.11 -8.17
CA CYS A 82 -10.91 -16.90 -9.59
C CYS A 82 -10.60 -18.13 -10.47
N GLU A 83 -10.40 -19.32 -9.89
CA GLU A 83 -9.95 -20.53 -10.60
C GLU A 83 -10.93 -21.00 -11.70
N ALA A 84 -12.21 -20.62 -11.58
CA ALA A 84 -13.23 -20.93 -12.58
C ALA A 84 -13.37 -19.87 -13.69
N THR A 85 -12.79 -18.67 -13.51
CA THR A 85 -13.08 -17.49 -14.35
C THR A 85 -11.83 -16.82 -14.93
N ALA A 86 -10.63 -17.13 -14.42
CA ALA A 86 -9.38 -16.56 -14.87
C ALA A 86 -8.40 -17.65 -15.33
N ASP A 87 -7.75 -17.41 -16.47
CA ASP A 87 -6.65 -18.23 -16.92
C ASP A 87 -5.36 -17.92 -16.13
N PRO A 88 -4.47 -18.90 -15.90
CA PRO A 88 -3.20 -18.66 -15.24
C PRO A 88 -2.31 -17.69 -16.02
N VAL A 89 -1.71 -16.73 -15.32
CA VAL A 89 -0.82 -15.71 -15.91
C VAL A 89 0.50 -15.60 -15.16
N PRO A 90 1.58 -15.12 -15.80
CA PRO A 90 2.80 -14.75 -15.09
C PRO A 90 2.55 -13.55 -14.17
N ALA A 91 2.86 -13.67 -12.89
CA ALA A 91 2.68 -12.62 -11.90
C ALA A 91 3.83 -12.54 -10.91
N VAL A 92 4.12 -11.32 -10.46
CA VAL A 92 5.07 -11.05 -9.38
C VAL A 92 4.30 -10.62 -8.15
N THR A 93 4.48 -11.33 -7.05
CA THR A 93 3.90 -11.00 -5.76
C THR A 93 4.97 -10.30 -4.93
N PHE A 94 4.63 -9.17 -4.32
CA PHE A 94 5.57 -8.40 -3.52
C PHE A 94 4.93 -7.82 -2.27
N GLY A 95 5.71 -7.72 -1.20
CA GLY A 95 5.29 -7.09 0.04
C GLY A 95 5.10 -5.59 -0.12
N SER A 96 4.24 -5.00 0.71
CA SER A 96 3.87 -3.59 0.60
C SER A 96 5.05 -2.62 0.77
N GLY A 97 6.14 -3.06 1.40
CA GLY A 97 7.37 -2.29 1.59
C GLY A 97 8.33 -2.32 0.40
N ALA A 98 8.13 -3.19 -0.58
CA ALA A 98 9.01 -3.30 -1.75
C ALA A 98 9.14 -1.95 -2.48
N GLN A 99 10.37 -1.57 -2.82
CA GLN A 99 10.68 -0.37 -3.59
C GLN A 99 11.01 -0.73 -5.03
N PHE A 100 11.01 0.26 -5.94
CA PHE A 100 11.39 0.02 -7.33
C PHE A 100 12.81 -0.52 -7.49
N SER A 101 13.75 -0.12 -6.64
CA SER A 101 15.10 -0.71 -6.60
C SER A 101 15.06 -2.24 -6.47
N ASP A 102 14.20 -2.72 -5.57
CA ASP A 102 14.10 -4.13 -5.21
C ASP A 102 13.37 -4.90 -6.32
N LEU A 103 12.23 -4.34 -6.78
CA LEU A 103 11.37 -4.96 -7.77
C LEU A 103 11.99 -5.01 -9.16
N LEU A 104 12.69 -3.95 -9.59
CA LEU A 104 13.32 -3.93 -10.91
C LEU A 104 14.59 -4.78 -10.96
N ALA A 105 15.35 -4.88 -9.86
CA ALA A 105 16.45 -5.83 -9.76
C ALA A 105 15.95 -7.27 -9.90
N PHE A 106 14.91 -7.63 -9.14
CA PHE A 106 14.27 -8.94 -9.23
C PHE A 106 13.70 -9.23 -10.64
N ALA A 107 13.05 -8.24 -11.27
CA ALA A 107 12.53 -8.38 -12.62
C ALA A 107 13.65 -8.64 -13.64
N ASN A 108 14.76 -7.91 -13.55
CA ASN A 108 15.91 -8.10 -14.42
C ASN A 108 16.52 -9.51 -14.28
N GLU A 109 16.65 -10.02 -13.05
CA GLU A 109 17.15 -11.38 -12.79
C GLU A 109 16.24 -12.47 -13.37
N ASN A 110 14.93 -12.21 -13.46
CA ASN A 110 13.94 -13.15 -13.96
C ASN A 110 13.53 -12.90 -15.43
N ASN A 111 14.21 -11.98 -16.14
CA ASN A 111 13.88 -11.57 -17.50
C ASN A 111 12.41 -11.12 -17.66
N LEU A 112 11.93 -10.33 -16.71
CA LEU A 112 10.58 -9.77 -16.65
C LEU A 112 10.61 -8.27 -16.96
N THR A 113 9.52 -7.77 -17.55
CA THR A 113 9.29 -6.33 -17.72
C THR A 113 8.17 -5.89 -16.78
N ILE A 114 8.48 -5.00 -15.84
CA ILE A 114 7.50 -4.41 -14.92
C ILE A 114 7.46 -2.90 -15.16
N PRO A 115 6.30 -2.32 -15.54
CA PRO A 115 6.13 -0.88 -15.60
C PRO A 115 6.36 -0.27 -14.21
N GLY A 116 7.43 0.51 -14.07
CA GLY A 116 7.81 1.14 -12.80
C GLY A 116 7.81 2.66 -12.85
N GLY A 117 7.81 3.27 -11.66
CA GLY A 117 8.04 4.70 -11.49
C GLY A 117 9.52 5.05 -11.73
N SER A 118 9.78 6.33 -11.96
CA SER A 118 11.14 6.81 -12.29
C SER A 118 12.11 6.80 -11.11
N ASP A 119 11.60 6.94 -9.89
CA ASP A 119 12.41 7.03 -8.67
C ASP A 119 12.54 5.67 -7.98
N ALA A 120 13.77 5.18 -7.86
CA ALA A 120 14.08 3.86 -7.33
C ALA A 120 13.60 3.63 -5.88
N THR A 121 13.47 4.71 -5.09
CA THR A 121 13.10 4.67 -3.66
C THR A 121 11.60 4.80 -3.42
N VAL A 122 10.77 4.91 -4.46
CA VAL A 122 9.31 4.89 -4.30
C VAL A 122 8.87 3.47 -3.94
N GLY A 123 8.02 3.35 -2.92
CA GLY A 123 7.44 2.08 -2.49
C GLY A 123 6.32 1.66 -3.45
N VAL A 124 6.51 0.53 -4.12
CA VAL A 124 5.62 0.03 -5.17
C VAL A 124 4.26 -0.33 -4.59
N GLY A 125 4.23 -1.13 -3.52
CA GLY A 125 3.00 -1.58 -2.85
C GLY A 125 2.34 -0.53 -1.95
N GLY A 126 2.69 0.75 -2.12
CA GLY A 126 2.14 1.86 -1.37
C GLY A 126 1.24 2.77 -2.21
N GLY A 127 1.30 4.07 -1.90
CA GLY A 127 0.48 5.09 -2.55
C GLY A 127 0.66 5.16 -4.07
N TYR A 128 1.85 4.85 -4.61
CA TYR A 128 2.11 4.85 -6.05
C TYR A 128 1.13 3.93 -6.79
N LEU A 129 1.08 2.66 -6.41
CA LEU A 129 0.22 1.67 -7.06
C LEU A 129 -1.24 1.94 -6.73
N GLN A 130 -1.58 2.36 -5.51
CA GLN A 130 -2.98 2.57 -5.13
C GLN A 130 -3.65 3.81 -5.77
N SER A 131 -2.86 4.77 -6.28
CA SER A 131 -3.35 6.04 -6.81
C SER A 131 -3.15 6.20 -8.32
N GLY A 132 -2.87 5.13 -9.05
CA GLY A 132 -2.61 5.16 -10.49
C GLY A 132 -1.25 4.55 -10.82
N GLY A 133 -0.18 5.30 -10.55
CA GLY A 133 1.18 4.87 -10.80
C GLY A 133 1.55 4.94 -12.28
N HIS A 134 2.04 6.10 -12.71
CA HIS A 134 2.52 6.27 -14.09
C HIS A 134 3.92 5.66 -14.26
N SER A 135 4.24 5.30 -15.50
CA SER A 135 5.53 4.76 -15.91
C SER A 135 5.92 5.32 -17.29
N PRO A 136 7.21 5.41 -17.64
CA PRO A 136 7.63 5.61 -19.03
C PRO A 136 7.03 4.58 -20.01
N LEU A 137 6.62 3.44 -19.47
CA LEU A 137 6.01 2.32 -20.19
C LEU A 137 4.47 2.38 -20.21
N SER A 138 3.84 3.40 -19.62
CA SER A 138 2.38 3.45 -19.48
C SER A 138 1.62 3.59 -20.80
N ASN A 139 2.23 4.11 -21.85
CA ASN A 139 1.61 4.14 -23.19
C ASN A 139 1.51 2.74 -23.84
N ILE A 140 2.36 1.80 -23.43
CA ILE A 140 2.38 0.42 -23.95
C ILE A 140 1.60 -0.49 -23.00
N PHE A 141 1.79 -0.29 -21.70
CA PHE A 141 1.34 -1.22 -20.68
C PHE A 141 0.19 -0.66 -19.82
N GLY A 142 -0.16 0.62 -19.88
CA GLY A 142 -1.13 1.21 -18.96
C GLY A 142 -0.51 1.63 -17.63
N LEU A 143 -1.34 2.06 -16.68
CA LEU A 143 -0.90 2.48 -15.36
C LEU A 143 -0.62 1.26 -14.47
N ALA A 144 0.10 1.45 -13.36
CA ALA A 144 0.38 0.38 -12.40
C ALA A 144 -0.91 -0.21 -11.81
N VAL A 145 -1.93 0.63 -11.57
CA VAL A 145 -3.28 0.19 -11.15
C VAL A 145 -3.92 -0.79 -12.12
N ASP A 146 -3.67 -0.65 -13.42
CA ASP A 146 -4.26 -1.52 -14.45
C ASP A 146 -3.62 -2.91 -14.46
N ARG A 147 -2.53 -3.10 -13.71
CA ARG A 147 -1.73 -4.34 -13.67
C ARG A 147 -1.91 -5.16 -12.42
N VAL A 148 -2.69 -4.67 -11.46
CA VAL A 148 -2.91 -5.41 -10.21
C VAL A 148 -3.89 -6.55 -10.45
N LEU A 149 -3.54 -7.74 -9.98
CA LEU A 149 -4.37 -8.93 -10.04
C LEU A 149 -5.11 -9.18 -8.72
N GLU A 150 -4.46 -8.89 -7.59
CA GLU A 150 -4.95 -9.18 -6.25
C GLU A 150 -4.26 -8.30 -5.21
N PHE A 151 -4.98 -8.01 -4.11
CA PHE A 151 -4.41 -7.47 -2.89
C PHE A 151 -4.71 -8.37 -1.70
N GLU A 152 -3.73 -8.57 -0.84
CA GLU A 152 -3.93 -8.98 0.55
C GLU A 152 -3.99 -7.72 1.42
N ILE A 153 -5.10 -7.51 2.13
CA ILE A 153 -5.33 -6.31 2.93
C ILE A 153 -5.81 -6.63 4.34
N VAL A 154 -5.45 -5.77 5.30
CA VAL A 154 -6.06 -5.76 6.62
C VAL A 154 -7.03 -4.58 6.68
N VAL A 155 -8.30 -4.85 6.92
CA VAL A 155 -9.33 -3.81 7.06
C VAL A 155 -9.39 -3.26 8.49
N PRO A 156 -10.02 -2.10 8.74
CA PRO A 156 -10.07 -1.48 10.08
C PRO A 156 -10.70 -2.34 11.18
N THR A 157 -11.50 -3.36 10.84
CA THR A 157 -11.99 -4.34 11.83
C THR A 157 -10.85 -5.19 12.41
N GLY A 158 -9.74 -5.32 11.69
CA GLY A 158 -8.60 -6.19 11.97
C GLY A 158 -8.57 -7.44 11.10
N ASP A 159 -9.59 -7.66 10.27
CA ASP A 159 -9.71 -8.86 9.43
C ASP A 159 -8.78 -8.81 8.21
N LEU A 160 -8.23 -9.97 7.86
CA LEU A 160 -7.46 -10.17 6.63
C LEU A 160 -8.41 -10.51 5.49
N LEU A 161 -8.37 -9.74 4.40
CA LEU A 161 -9.16 -9.96 3.21
C LEU A 161 -8.27 -10.09 1.97
N ILE A 162 -8.75 -10.88 1.02
CA ILE A 162 -8.25 -10.89 -0.35
C ILE A 162 -9.20 -10.06 -1.21
N ALA A 163 -8.66 -9.09 -1.94
CA ALA A 163 -9.41 -8.24 -2.86
C ALA A 163 -8.92 -8.44 -4.30
N ASN A 164 -9.79 -9.00 -5.13
CA ASN A 164 -9.57 -9.24 -6.56
C ASN A 164 -10.93 -9.16 -7.31
N GLU A 165 -10.99 -9.55 -8.58
CA GLU A 165 -12.22 -9.50 -9.38
C GLU A 165 -13.31 -10.50 -8.89
N CYS A 166 -12.93 -11.54 -8.15
CA CYS A 166 -13.83 -12.62 -7.69
C CYS A 166 -14.15 -12.56 -6.20
N GLN A 167 -13.33 -11.87 -5.40
CA GLN A 167 -13.44 -11.73 -3.96
C GLN A 167 -13.29 -10.26 -3.57
N ASN A 168 -14.26 -9.72 -2.82
CA ASN A 168 -14.25 -8.32 -2.36
C ASN A 168 -13.98 -7.30 -3.51
N PRO A 169 -14.73 -7.35 -4.63
CA PRO A 169 -14.42 -6.58 -5.84
C PRO A 169 -14.60 -5.06 -5.66
N ASP A 170 -15.37 -4.64 -4.67
CA ASP A 170 -15.53 -3.24 -4.28
C ASP A 170 -14.24 -2.67 -3.65
N PHE A 171 -13.59 -3.45 -2.78
CA PHE A 171 -12.26 -3.13 -2.26
C PHE A 171 -11.23 -3.13 -3.38
N PHE A 172 -11.28 -4.12 -4.26
CA PHE A 172 -10.37 -4.20 -5.40
C PHE A 172 -10.47 -2.98 -6.31
N PHE A 173 -11.69 -2.60 -6.69
CA PHE A 173 -11.95 -1.41 -7.50
C PHE A 173 -11.43 -0.14 -6.82
N ALA A 174 -11.69 0.02 -5.51
CA ALA A 174 -11.29 1.21 -4.80
C ALA A 174 -9.76 1.34 -4.64
N LEU A 175 -9.07 0.22 -4.38
CA LEU A 175 -7.61 0.19 -4.24
C LEU A 175 -6.87 0.44 -5.56
N ARG A 176 -7.52 0.26 -6.72
CA ARG A 176 -6.96 0.55 -8.05
C ARG A 176 -7.25 1.96 -8.55
N GLY A 177 -7.03 2.98 -7.72
CA GLY A 177 -7.04 4.38 -8.20
C GLY A 177 -7.61 5.42 -7.23
N ARG A 178 -8.28 5.04 -6.13
CA ARG A 178 -8.68 6.02 -5.10
C ARG A 178 -7.60 6.32 -4.07
N GLY A 179 -6.51 5.54 -4.01
CA GLY A 179 -5.52 5.62 -2.95
C GLY A 179 -6.07 5.12 -1.61
N ARG A 180 -5.53 5.66 -0.50
CA ARG A 180 -5.77 5.16 0.89
C ARG A 180 -7.18 5.42 1.45
N ASN A 181 -8.06 6.07 0.69
CA ASN A 181 -9.39 6.49 1.11
C ASN A 181 -10.46 5.60 0.47
N VAL A 182 -10.51 4.32 0.87
CA VAL A 182 -11.59 3.41 0.48
C VAL A 182 -12.72 3.54 1.49
N ARG A 183 -13.80 4.23 1.11
CA ARG A 183 -15.06 4.21 1.84
C ARG A 183 -15.99 3.24 1.12
N CYS A 184 -16.37 2.13 1.76
CA CYS A 184 -17.44 1.29 1.25
C CYS A 184 -18.71 2.13 1.24
N ARG A 185 -19.36 2.26 0.08
CA ARG A 185 -20.71 2.83 0.01
C ARG A 185 -21.67 1.72 0.41
N HIS A 186 -21.87 1.52 1.71
CA HIS A 186 -23.06 0.80 2.16
C HIS A 186 -24.25 1.77 2.00
N GLU A 187 -25.28 1.33 1.28
CA GLU A 187 -26.54 2.07 1.18
C GLU A 187 -27.20 2.08 2.58
N GLY A 188 -26.89 3.09 3.39
CA GLY A 188 -27.47 3.22 4.74
C GLY A 188 -26.72 4.09 5.76
N ASP A 189 -25.38 4.16 5.73
CA ASP A 189 -24.66 4.65 6.93
C ASP A 189 -23.92 6.00 6.77
N ASN A 190 -24.39 6.98 7.56
CA ASN A 190 -23.70 8.21 7.91
C ASN A 190 -22.67 7.93 9.02
N VAL A 191 -21.44 7.53 8.69
CA VAL A 191 -20.35 7.49 9.69
C VAL A 191 -19.05 8.08 9.14
N GLY A 192 -18.61 9.18 9.76
CA GLY A 192 -17.46 10.02 9.38
C GLY A 192 -16.10 9.33 9.40
N ALA A 193 -15.13 10.06 8.83
CA ALA A 193 -13.78 9.68 8.42
C ALA A 193 -12.84 9.17 9.53
N THR A 194 -11.91 8.28 9.16
CA THR A 194 -10.44 8.46 9.20
C THR A 194 -9.76 7.43 8.32
#